data_AF-A0A924MA09-F1
#
_entry.id   AF-A0A924MA09-F1
#
_cell.length_a   1.000
_cell.length_b   1.000
_cell.length_c   1.000
_cell.angle_alpha   90.00
_cell.angle_beta   90.00
_cell.angle_gamma   90.00
#
_symmetry.space_group_name_H-M   'P 1'
#
loop_
_entity.id
_entity.type
_entity.pdbx_description
1 polymer ?
#
loop_
_entity_poly.entity_id
_entity_poly.type
_entity_poly.pdbx_seq_one_letter_code
_entity_poly.pdbx_strand_id
1 'polypeptide(L)'
;MCGIVGVVSQVPVNQLIYDGLLLLQHRGQDAAGIVTQQNRKFFMHKAKGMVRDVFRTRNMRALPGNVGLGQVRYPTAGNAFSEDEAQPFYVNAPFGLVLSHNGNLTNAAELK
;
A
#
# COMPACT_ATOMS: atom_id res chain seq x y z
N MET A 1 -7.82 3.78 12.19
CA MET A 1 -7.63 4.68 11.03
C MET A 1 -6.36 4.28 10.32
N CYS A 2 -6.36 4.06 9.01
CA CYS A 2 -5.24 3.52 8.23
C CYS A 2 -3.89 4.26 8.43
N GLY A 3 -2.77 3.64 8.04
CA GLY A 3 -1.45 4.29 8.02
C GLY A 3 -0.93 4.34 6.59
N ILE A 4 -0.26 5.43 6.20
CA ILE A 4 0.36 5.57 4.87
C ILE A 4 1.84 5.93 5.03
N VAL A 5 2.67 5.42 4.13
CA VAL A 5 4.09 5.75 4.01
C VAL A 5 4.39 6.03 2.54
N GLY A 6 5.21 7.04 2.26
CA GLY A 6 5.74 7.30 0.93
C GLY A 6 7.22 7.61 1.03
N VAL A 7 8.03 7.03 0.14
CA VAL A 7 9.48 7.20 0.15
C VAL A 7 9.96 7.46 -1.28
N VAL A 8 10.81 8.48 -1.42
CA VAL A 8 11.61 8.78 -2.62
C VAL A 8 13.06 8.82 -2.17
N SER A 9 13.92 8.04 -2.81
CA SER A 9 15.32 7.88 -2.41
C SER A 9 16.23 7.68 -3.62
N GLN A 10 17.55 7.68 -3.39
CA GLN A 10 18.55 7.23 -4.37
C GLN A 10 18.89 5.73 -4.24
N VAL A 11 18.42 5.08 -3.17
CA VAL A 11 18.62 3.65 -2.88
C VAL A 11 17.28 2.90 -2.81
N PRO A 12 17.27 1.56 -2.87
CA PRO A 12 16.03 0.78 -2.79
C PRO A 12 15.20 1.09 -1.53
N VAL A 13 13.89 1.25 -1.70
CA VAL A 13 12.99 1.76 -0.63
C VAL A 13 12.12 0.70 0.04
N ASN A 14 12.07 -0.52 -0.49
CA ASN A 14 11.17 -1.58 0.00
C ASN A 14 11.30 -1.82 1.52
N GLN A 15 12.52 -1.98 2.04
CA GLN A 15 12.75 -2.21 3.47
C GLN A 15 12.36 -1.00 4.32
N LEU A 16 12.70 0.21 3.88
CA LEU A 16 12.35 1.45 4.59
C LEU A 16 10.83 1.64 4.66
N ILE A 17 10.10 1.32 3.60
CA ILE A 17 8.63 1.33 3.60
C ILE A 17 8.10 0.27 4.57
N TYR A 18 8.61 -0.97 4.53
CA TYR A 18 8.20 -2.04 5.43
C TYR A 18 8.40 -1.65 6.91
N ASP A 19 9.56 -1.10 7.26
CA ASP A 19 9.87 -0.66 8.63
C ASP A 19 8.96 0.50 9.05
N GLY A 20 8.71 1.45 8.15
CA GLY A 20 7.74 2.53 8.39
C GLY A 20 6.32 2.00 8.64
N LEU A 21 5.88 1.00 7.87
CA LEU A 21 4.58 0.37 8.08
C LEU A 21 4.51 -0.42 9.39
N LEU A 22 5.60 -1.05 9.83
CA LEU A 22 5.66 -1.68 11.16
C LEU A 22 5.45 -0.66 12.28
N LEU A 23 6.08 0.53 12.19
CA LEU A 23 5.85 1.60 13.17
C LEU A 23 4.41 2.12 13.12
N LEU A 24 3.79 2.13 11.94
CA LEU A 24 2.39 2.49 11.77
C LEU A 24 1.40 1.33 11.99
N GLN A 25 1.83 0.13 12.37
CA GLN A 25 0.96 -1.06 12.49
C GLN A 25 -0.23 -0.85 13.43
N HIS A 26 -0.09 0.00 14.45
CA HIS A 26 -1.16 0.39 15.36
C HIS A 26 -2.34 1.11 14.67
N ARG A 27 -2.13 1.63 13.46
CA ARG A 27 -3.14 2.31 12.66
C ARG A 27 -4.05 1.34 11.91
N GLY A 28 -3.59 0.13 11.59
CA GLY A 28 -4.40 -0.85 10.87
C GLY A 28 -3.76 -2.22 10.87
N GLN A 29 -4.53 -3.28 11.14
CA GLN A 29 -4.04 -4.66 11.28
C GLN A 29 -4.72 -5.64 10.31
N ASP A 30 -5.63 -5.15 9.49
CA ASP A 30 -6.51 -5.96 8.66
C ASP A 30 -5.92 -6.27 7.28
N ALA A 31 -5.14 -5.35 6.71
CA ALA A 31 -4.37 -5.56 5.50
C ALA A 31 -3.14 -4.67 5.46
N ALA A 32 -2.17 -5.04 4.63
CA ALA A 32 -1.03 -4.20 4.29
C ALA A 32 -0.70 -4.33 2.81
N GLY A 33 -0.13 -3.27 2.24
CA GLY A 33 0.33 -3.25 0.86
C GLY A 33 1.51 -2.32 0.65
N ILE A 34 2.41 -2.74 -0.24
CA ILE A 34 3.55 -1.94 -0.70
C ILE A 34 3.53 -1.97 -2.23
N VAL A 35 3.77 -0.80 -2.81
CA VAL A 35 4.09 -0.63 -4.21
C VAL A 35 5.44 0.07 -4.32
N THR A 36 6.29 -0.42 -5.21
CA THR A 36 7.53 0.25 -5.59
C THR A 36 7.55 0.48 -7.09
N GLN A 37 8.36 1.44 -7.50
CA GLN A 37 8.48 1.86 -8.88
C GLN A 37 9.94 1.72 -9.31
N GLN A 38 10.16 0.96 -10.38
CA GLN A 38 11.45 0.87 -11.06
C GLN A 38 11.26 1.21 -12.54
N ASN A 39 12.03 2.18 -13.04
CA ASN A 39 11.93 2.72 -14.41
C ASN A 39 10.54 3.27 -14.77
N ARG A 40 9.70 2.49 -15.46
CA ARG A 40 8.31 2.84 -15.82
C ARG A 40 7.31 1.75 -15.42
N LYS A 41 7.70 0.89 -14.49
CA LYS A 41 6.87 -0.23 -14.02
C LYS A 41 6.64 -0.12 -12.52
N PHE A 42 5.43 -0.49 -12.10
CA PHE A 42 5.08 -0.68 -10.70
C PHE A 42 5.18 -2.16 -10.33
N PHE A 43 5.68 -2.42 -9.13
CA PHE A 43 5.74 -3.73 -8.52
C PHE A 43 4.95 -3.64 -7.22
N MET A 44 3.94 -4.47 -7.07
CA MET A 44 2.98 -4.37 -5.96
C MET A 44 2.79 -5.71 -5.30
N HIS A 45 2.77 -5.70 -3.97
CA HIS A 45 2.31 -6.82 -3.15
C HIS A 45 1.40 -6.29 -2.06
N LYS A 46 0.20 -6.86 -1.95
CA LYS A 46 -0.79 -6.52 -0.93
C LYS A 46 -1.55 -7.78 -0.53
N ALA A 47 -1.86 -7.90 0.76
CA ALA A 47 -2.68 -9.00 1.28
C ALA A 47 -3.29 -8.60 2.63
N LYS A 48 -4.22 -9.42 3.10
CA LYS A 48 -4.76 -9.32 4.46
C LYS A 48 -3.74 -9.70 5.51
N GLY A 49 -3.91 -9.12 6.69
CA GLY A 49 -3.10 -9.36 7.88
C GLY A 49 -2.10 -8.25 8.16
N MET A 50 -1.30 -8.49 9.20
CA MET A 50 -0.26 -7.58 9.67
C MET A 50 0.91 -7.54 8.69
N VAL A 51 1.66 -6.43 8.72
CA VAL A 51 2.81 -6.16 7.84
C VAL A 51 3.80 -7.34 7.85
N ARG A 52 4.13 -7.85 9.05
CA ARG A 52 5.05 -8.99 9.22
C ARG A 52 4.59 -10.30 8.58
N ASP A 53 3.28 -10.45 8.38
CA ASP A 53 2.67 -11.66 7.85
C ASP A 53 2.48 -11.56 6.34
N VAL A 54 2.14 -10.36 5.87
CA VAL A 54 1.97 -10.03 4.44
C VAL A 54 3.29 -10.06 3.67
N PHE A 55 4.38 -9.55 4.24
CA PHE A 55 5.66 -9.42 3.54
C PHE A 55 6.69 -10.44 4.04
N ARG A 56 6.89 -11.50 3.26
CA ARG A 56 8.01 -12.44 3.45
C ARG A 56 9.15 -12.08 2.51
N THR A 57 10.33 -12.69 2.70
CA THR A 57 11.54 -12.44 1.91
C THR A 57 11.31 -12.46 0.39
N ARG A 58 10.51 -13.41 -0.11
CA ARG A 58 10.18 -13.51 -1.53
C ARG A 58 9.39 -12.29 -2.04
N ASN A 59 8.48 -11.77 -1.23
CA ASN A 59 7.65 -10.61 -1.58
C ASN A 59 8.52 -9.35 -1.62
N MET A 60 9.41 -9.19 -0.63
CA MET A 60 10.33 -8.05 -0.58
C MET A 60 11.30 -8.02 -1.76
N ARG A 61 11.80 -9.18 -2.21
CA ARG A 61 12.63 -9.29 -3.43
C ARG A 61 11.88 -8.91 -4.71
N ALA A 62 10.55 -9.06 -4.72
CA ALA A 62 9.70 -8.70 -5.84
C ALA A 62 9.28 -7.22 -5.85
N LEU A 63 9.78 -6.41 -4.91
CA LEU A 63 9.49 -4.96 -4.79
C LEU A 63 10.75 -4.12 -5.05
N PRO A 64 11.34 -4.14 -6.26
CA PRO A 64 12.49 -3.31 -6.59
C PRO A 64 12.09 -1.84 -6.79
N GLY A 65 13.05 -0.93 -6.63
CA GLY A 65 12.87 0.48 -6.97
C GLY A 65 13.20 1.43 -5.83
N ASN A 66 13.37 2.70 -6.19
CA ASN A 66 13.81 3.76 -5.28
C ASN A 66 12.68 4.75 -4.93
N VAL A 67 11.46 4.48 -5.41
CA VAL A 67 10.25 5.22 -5.09
C VAL A 67 9.17 4.22 -4.76
N GLY A 68 8.36 4.49 -3.74
CA GLY A 68 7.27 3.60 -3.37
C GLY A 68 6.31 4.17 -2.34
N LEU A 69 5.15 3.54 -2.24
CA LEU A 69 4.10 3.83 -1.28
C LEU A 69 3.76 2.57 -0.49
N GLY A 70 3.35 2.75 0.76
CA GLY A 70 2.88 1.70 1.64
C GLY A 70 1.59 2.09 2.33
N GLN A 71 0.79 1.10 2.71
CA GLN A 71 -0.42 1.31 3.50
C GLN A 71 -0.65 0.16 4.48
N VAL A 72 -1.17 0.49 5.67
CA VAL A 72 -1.81 -0.46 6.60
C VAL A 72 -3.28 -0.09 6.79
N ARG A 73 -4.17 -1.07 6.66
CA ARG A 73 -5.62 -0.86 6.65
C ARG A 73 -6.23 -1.15 8.01
N TYR A 74 -7.06 -0.23 8.48
CA TYR A 74 -8.01 -0.50 9.56
C TYR A 74 -9.34 -0.93 8.94
N PRO A 75 -10.07 -1.92 9.50
CA PRO A 75 -11.41 -2.25 9.02
C PRO A 75 -12.30 -1.01 9.06
N THR A 76 -12.83 -0.59 7.91
CA THR A 76 -13.73 0.57 7.80
C THR A 76 -15.03 0.16 7.13
N ALA A 77 -16.03 1.03 7.16
CA ALA A 77 -17.28 0.81 6.43
C ALA A 77 -16.98 0.67 4.92
N GLY A 78 -17.45 -0.42 4.32
CA GLY A 78 -17.04 -0.90 3.00
C GLY A 78 -17.05 -2.44 2.97
N ASN A 79 -16.44 -3.06 1.96
CA ASN A 79 -16.27 -4.51 1.95
C ASN A 79 -14.98 -4.90 2.68
N ALA A 80 -15.04 -4.89 4.02
CA ALA A 80 -13.93 -5.31 4.89
C ALA A 80 -13.35 -6.69 4.53
N PHE A 81 -14.14 -7.55 3.88
CA PHE A 81 -13.72 -8.89 3.47
C PHE A 81 -13.08 -8.94 2.08
N SER A 82 -13.10 -7.86 1.30
CA SER A 82 -12.43 -7.84 0.00
C SER A 82 -10.92 -7.60 0.14
N GLU A 83 -10.12 -8.50 -0.45
CA GLU A 83 -8.69 -8.29 -0.64
C GLU A 83 -8.41 -7.19 -1.67
N ASP A 84 -9.34 -6.96 -2.61
CA ASP A 84 -9.20 -5.91 -3.62
C ASP A 84 -9.18 -4.52 -3.01
N GLU A 85 -9.87 -4.36 -1.87
CA GLU A 85 -9.87 -3.12 -1.08
C GLU A 85 -8.58 -2.91 -0.26
N ALA A 86 -7.62 -3.84 -0.28
CA ALA A 86 -6.29 -3.56 0.25
C ALA A 86 -5.62 -2.51 -0.65
N GLN A 87 -4.94 -1.53 -0.04
CA GLN A 87 -4.26 -0.45 -0.75
C GLN A 87 -2.75 -0.71 -0.78
N PRO A 88 -2.00 -0.22 -1.78
CA PRO A 88 -2.38 0.82 -2.76
C PRO A 88 -3.31 0.37 -3.90
N PHE A 89 -4.07 1.31 -4.48
CA PHE A 89 -4.84 1.12 -5.72
C PHE A 89 -4.03 1.54 -6.95
N TYR A 90 -4.23 0.86 -8.09
CA TYR A 90 -3.53 1.15 -9.35
C TYR A 90 -4.52 1.32 -10.50
N VAL A 91 -4.25 2.28 -11.38
CA VAL A 91 -4.89 2.43 -12.70
C VAL A 91 -3.82 2.56 -13.77
N ASN A 92 -4.03 1.98 -14.94
CA ASN A 92 -3.03 1.93 -16.02
C ASN A 92 -3.04 3.14 -16.96
N ALA A 93 -4.07 3.99 -16.91
CA ALA A 93 -4.20 5.14 -17.79
C ALA A 93 -4.88 6.34 -17.09
N PRO A 94 -4.40 7.57 -17.33
CA PRO A 94 -3.18 7.91 -18.07
C PRO A 94 -1.91 7.61 -17.23
N PHE A 95 -0.78 7.40 -17.90
CA PHE A 95 0.59 7.24 -17.32
C PHE A 95 0.87 6.03 -16.41
N GLY A 96 -0.16 5.46 -15.79
CA GLY A 96 -0.02 4.51 -14.69
C GLY A 96 0.05 5.26 -13.36
N LEU A 97 -1.02 5.23 -12.57
CA LEU A 97 -1.13 5.94 -11.32
C LEU A 97 -1.37 4.98 -10.17
N VAL A 98 -0.79 5.30 -9.01
CA VAL A 98 -0.95 4.53 -7.78
C VAL A 98 -1.32 5.45 -6.62
N LEU A 99 -2.27 5.04 -5.79
CA LEU A 99 -2.81 5.84 -4.69
C LEU A 99 -2.95 5.01 -3.40
N SER A 100 -2.51 5.60 -2.29
CA SER A 100 -2.85 5.19 -0.93
C SER A 100 -3.57 6.34 -0.23
N HIS A 101 -4.56 6.02 0.61
CA HIS A 101 -5.44 6.99 1.24
C HIS A 101 -5.77 6.60 2.70
N ASN A 102 -5.84 7.60 3.57
CA ASN A 102 -6.44 7.49 4.89
C ASN A 102 -7.47 8.60 5.05
N GLY A 103 -8.73 8.22 5.08
CA GLY A 103 -9.87 9.12 5.20
C GLY A 103 -11.13 8.46 4.65
N ASN A 104 -12.17 9.24 4.45
CA ASN A 104 -13.40 8.81 3.79
C ASN A 104 -13.95 9.94 2.91
N LEU A 105 -14.46 9.61 1.73
CA LEU A 105 -15.17 10.56 0.87
C LEU A 105 -16.65 10.59 1.26
N THR A 106 -17.14 11.74 1.72
CA THR A 106 -18.54 11.89 2.19
C THR A 106 -19.57 11.85 1.06
N ASN A 107 -19.16 12.13 -0.17
CA ASN A 107 -19.99 12.10 -1.37
C ASN A 107 -19.56 11.00 -2.35
N ALA A 108 -19.00 9.89 -1.87
CA ALA A 108 -18.54 8.78 -2.71
C ALA A 108 -19.62 8.24 -3.67
N ALA A 109 -20.90 8.27 -3.27
CA ALA A 109 -22.01 7.82 -4.09
C ALA A 109 -22.32 8.74 -5.29
N GLU A 110 -21.98 10.03 -5.19
CA GLU A 110 -22.14 11.01 -6.28
C GLU A 110 -20.99 10.92 -7.30
N LEU A 111 -19.79 10.56 -6.83
CA LEU A 111 -18.57 10.50 -7.63
C LEU A 111 -18.38 9.17 -8.39
N LYS A 112 -19.20 8.16 -8.11
CA LYS A 112 -19.12 6.81 -8.68
C LYS A 112 -19.95 6.68 -9.94
#